data_AF-A0A0D1V446-F1
#
_entry.id   AF-A0A0D1V446-F1
#
_cell.length_a   1.000
_cell.length_b   1.000
_cell.length_c   1.000
_cell.angle_alpha   90.00
_cell.angle_beta   90.00
_cell.angle_gamma   90.00
#
_symmetry.space_group_name_H-M   'P 1'
#
loop_
_entity.id
_entity.type
_entity.pdbx_description
1 polymer ?
#
loop_
_entity_poly.entity_id
_entity_poly.type
_entity_poly.pdbx_seq_one_letter_code
_entity_poly.pdbx_strand_id
1 'polypeptide(L)'
;MIEFKNPLEGFYKNEEEKTLSNLLVIQRNPNESISLRLNMKNILNDNRVEPVSMGFSVDSKEIPEAYELLIFDALRGNSTFFSRWKEVELPWKWVQPILEAFEENILPLHPYPSGSMGSEASH
;
A
#
# COMPACT_ATOMS: atom_id res chain seq x y z
N MET A 1 -0.71 1.40 -0.09
CA MET A 1 -1.78 2.43 -0.21
C MET A 1 -1.69 3.32 0.99
N ILE A 2 -1.68 4.63 0.79
CA ILE A 2 -1.68 5.63 1.86
C ILE A 2 -3.01 6.36 1.79
N GLU A 3 -3.79 6.26 2.85
CA GLU A 3 -5.05 6.99 3.01
C GLU A 3 -4.78 8.25 3.84
N PHE A 4 -5.09 9.42 3.26
CA PHE A 4 -5.00 10.68 3.98
C PHE A 4 -6.31 10.97 4.68
N LYS A 5 -6.22 11.59 5.86
CA LYS A 5 -7.39 12.15 6.53
C LYS A 5 -8.15 13.07 5.57
N ASN A 6 -9.47 13.01 5.63
CA ASN A 6 -10.31 13.83 4.78
C ASN A 6 -10.27 15.30 5.28
N PRO A 7 -9.67 16.24 4.52
CA PRO A 7 -9.57 17.62 4.97
C PRO A 7 -10.93 18.35 4.96
N LEU A 8 -11.95 17.76 4.33
CA LEU A 8 -13.29 18.31 4.21
C LEU A 8 -14.28 17.72 5.23
N GLU A 9 -13.78 16.85 6.12
CA GLU A 9 -14.54 16.23 7.20
C GLU A 9 -14.99 17.32 8.20
N GLY A 10 -16.23 17.78 8.05
CA GLY A 10 -16.83 18.86 8.85
C GLY A 10 -17.25 20.12 8.08
N PHE A 11 -16.83 20.26 6.81
CA PHE A 11 -17.27 21.38 5.96
C PHE A 11 -18.62 21.13 5.28
N TYR A 12 -19.01 19.86 5.13
CA TYR A 12 -20.28 19.43 4.54
C TYR A 12 -21.25 18.97 5.63
N LYS A 13 -22.44 19.59 5.67
CA LYS A 13 -23.49 19.35 6.67
C LYS A 13 -24.37 18.12 6.36
N ASN A 14 -24.36 17.65 5.11
CA ASN A 14 -25.21 16.56 4.64
C ASN A 14 -24.39 15.29 4.41
N GLU A 15 -24.91 14.14 4.84
CA GLU A 15 -24.28 12.82 4.62
C GLU A 15 -24.17 12.44 3.13
N GLU A 16 -24.97 13.07 2.26
CA GLU A 16 -24.96 12.89 0.79
C GLU A 16 -23.79 13.60 0.08
N GLU A 17 -23.02 14.43 0.81
CA GLU A 17 -21.81 15.14 0.32
C GLU A 17 -20.55 14.68 1.07
N LYS A 18 -20.55 13.45 1.57
CA LYS A 18 -19.37 12.89 2.24
C LYS A 18 -18.27 12.68 1.21
N THR A 19 -17.31 13.60 1.19
CA THR A 19 -16.12 13.48 0.35
C THR A 19 -15.29 12.28 0.79
N LEU A 20 -14.67 11.58 -0.16
CA LEU A 20 -13.82 10.42 0.16
C LEU A 20 -12.48 10.90 0.72
N SER A 21 -11.80 10.07 1.51
CA SER A 21 -10.39 10.28 1.85
C SER A 21 -9.54 10.38 0.58
N ASN A 22 -8.54 11.27 0.59
CA ASN A 22 -7.56 11.28 -0.49
C ASN A 22 -6.70 10.00 -0.41
N LEU A 23 -6.28 9.47 -1.55
CA LEU A 23 -5.61 8.18 -1.62
C LEU A 23 -4.36 8.24 -2.51
N LEU A 24 -3.20 7.85 -1.97
CA LEU A 24 -2.00 7.61 -2.75
C LEU A 24 -1.76 6.10 -2.87
N VAL A 25 -1.87 5.57 -4.08
CA VAL A 25 -1.62 4.16 -4.38
C VAL A 25 -0.33 4.05 -5.17
N ILE A 26 0.68 3.41 -4.58
CA ILE A 26 1.92 3.03 -5.24
C ILE A 26 1.82 1.53 -5.49
N GLN A 27 1.74 1.14 -6.75
CA GLN A 27 1.69 -0.25 -7.19
C GLN A 27 3.10 -0.69 -7.61
N ARG A 28 3.52 -1.85 -7.12
CA ARG A 28 4.83 -2.46 -7.35
C ARG A 28 4.55 -3.86 -7.89
N ASN A 29 4.79 -4.13 -9.17
CA ASN A 29 4.43 -5.35 -9.90
C ASN A 29 2.95 -5.78 -9.88
N PRO A 30 2.38 -6.31 -10.98
CA PRO A 30 2.96 -6.41 -12.34
C PRO A 30 2.84 -5.11 -13.15
N ASN A 31 2.07 -4.15 -12.66
CA ASN A 31 1.84 -2.86 -13.33
C ASN A 31 2.37 -1.74 -12.43
N GLU A 32 3.62 -1.33 -12.62
CA GLU A 32 4.20 -0.19 -11.91
C GLU A 32 3.39 1.08 -12.19
N SER A 33 2.66 1.54 -11.18
CA SER A 33 1.87 2.75 -11.28
C SER A 33 1.85 3.53 -9.97
N ILE A 34 1.67 4.84 -10.10
CA ILE A 34 1.37 5.74 -9.00
C ILE A 34 0.05 6.40 -9.35
N SER A 35 -0.95 6.27 -8.48
CA SER A 35 -2.20 6.99 -8.61
C SER A 35 -2.52 7.81 -7.36
N LEU A 36 -3.02 9.02 -7.58
CA LEU A 36 -3.46 9.94 -6.56
C LEU A 36 -4.95 10.24 -6.77
N ARG A 37 -5.77 9.87 -5.80
CA ARG A 37 -7.19 10.22 -5.73
C ARG A 37 -7.35 11.47 -4.89
N LEU A 38 -7.94 12.51 -5.48
CA LEU A 38 -8.26 13.77 -4.82
C LEU A 38 -9.73 14.12 -5.05
N ASN A 39 -10.29 14.91 -4.15
CA ASN A 39 -11.62 15.48 -4.33
C ASN A 39 -11.54 16.78 -5.14
N MET A 40 -12.33 16.88 -6.21
CA MET A 40 -12.42 18.07 -7.05
C MET A 40 -13.86 18.52 -7.20
N LYS A 41 -14.08 19.84 -7.24
CA LYS A 41 -15.40 20.42 -7.48
C LYS A 41 -15.80 20.26 -8.95
N ASN A 42 -16.92 19.60 -9.20
CA ASN A 42 -17.49 19.46 -10.53
C ASN A 42 -18.47 20.61 -10.80
N ILE A 43 -18.09 21.51 -11.71
CA ILE A 43 -18.89 22.69 -12.08
C ILE A 43 -20.16 22.30 -12.86
N LEU A 44 -20.15 21.15 -13.53
CA LEU A 44 -21.26 20.66 -14.35
C LEU A 44 -22.31 19.90 -13.53
N ASN A 45 -21.94 19.38 -12.35
CA ASN A 45 -22.83 18.59 -11.50
C ASN A 45 -23.19 19.34 -10.21
N ASP A 46 -23.94 20.43 -10.35
CA ASP A 46 -24.45 21.24 -9.23
C ASP A 46 -23.38 21.63 -8.20
N ASN A 47 -22.16 21.91 -8.68
CA ASN A 47 -21.03 22.27 -7.81
C ASN A 47 -20.64 21.20 -6.77
N ARG A 48 -21.06 19.94 -6.93
CA ARG A 48 -20.74 18.83 -6.03
C ARG A 48 -19.26 18.49 -6.09
N VAL A 49 -18.74 17.96 -4.99
CA VAL A 49 -17.36 17.49 -4.90
C VAL A 49 -17.30 16.00 -5.20
N GLU A 50 -16.47 15.64 -6.18
CA GLU A 50 -16.33 14.27 -6.67
C GLU A 50 -14.86 13.82 -6.63
N PRO A 51 -14.60 12.53 -6.36
CA PRO A 51 -13.25 12.00 -6.38
C PRO A 51 -12.75 11.85 -7.83
N VAL A 52 -11.61 12.46 -8.12
CA VAL A 52 -10.88 12.33 -9.39
C VAL A 52 -9.58 11.58 -9.11
N SER A 53 -9.21 10.67 -10.02
CA SER A 53 -7.98 9.91 -9.93
C SER A 53 -7.03 10.34 -11.03
N MET A 54 -5.82 10.73 -10.66
CA MET A 54 -4.70 10.98 -11.58
C MET A 54 -3.73 9.81 -11.46
N GLY A 55 -3.29 9.26 -12.59
CA GLY A 55 -2.41 8.10 -12.62
C GLY A 55 -1.21 8.33 -13.54
N PHE A 56 -0.07 7.80 -13.13
CA PHE A 56 1.13 7.66 -13.94
C PHE A 56 1.53 6.18 -13.93
N SER A 57 1.79 5.61 -15.10
CA SER A 57 2.24 4.23 -15.28
C SER A 57 3.50 4.19 -16.13
N VAL A 58 4.41 3.29 -15.80
CA VAL A 58 5.65 3.08 -16.56
C VAL A 58 5.53 1.77 -17.33
N ASP A 59 5.92 1.75 -18.61
CA ASP A 59 6.07 0.49 -19.35
C ASP A 59 7.33 -0.22 -18.84
N SER A 60 7.18 -1.45 -18.34
CA SER A 60 8.22 -2.17 -17.58
C SER A 60 9.34 -2.74 -18.46
N LYS A 61 9.25 -2.61 -19.79
CA LYS A 61 10.18 -3.24 -20.75
C LYS A 61 11.64 -2.81 -20.63
N GLU A 62 11.93 -1.65 -20.06
CA GLU A 62 13.31 -1.13 -19.93
C GLU A 62 13.79 -1.08 -18.48
N ILE A 63 13.03 -1.64 -17.53
CA ILE A 63 13.42 -1.67 -16.11
C ILE A 63 14.31 -2.89 -15.89
N PRO A 64 15.58 -2.71 -15.44
CA PRO A 64 16.45 -3.84 -15.13
C PRO A 64 15.86 -4.73 -14.03
N GLU A 65 16.17 -6.01 -14.09
CA GLU A 65 15.67 -6.96 -13.10
C GLU A 65 16.23 -6.67 -11.70
N ALA A 66 15.48 -7.02 -10.66
CA ALA A 66 15.86 -6.68 -9.28
C ALA A 66 17.25 -7.21 -8.89
N TYR A 67 17.60 -8.42 -9.35
CA TYR A 67 18.91 -9.01 -9.10
C TYR A 67 20.04 -8.35 -9.90
N GLU A 68 19.78 -7.86 -11.12
CA GLU A 68 20.78 -7.14 -11.90
C GLU A 68 21.21 -5.87 -11.18
N LEU A 69 20.24 -5.11 -10.64
CA LEU A 69 20.49 -3.92 -9.84
C LEU A 69 21.28 -4.23 -8.57
N LEU A 70 20.90 -5.27 -7.83
CA LEU A 70 21.59 -5.65 -6.59
C LEU A 70 23.03 -6.11 -6.84
N ILE A 71 23.28 -6.89 -7.88
CA ILE A 71 24.63 -7.31 -8.26
C ILE A 71 25.46 -6.10 -8.70
N PHE A 72 24.88 -5.21 -9.52
CA PHE A 72 25.54 -3.98 -9.95
C PHE A 72 25.94 -3.10 -8.75
N ASP A 73 25.04 -2.91 -7.79
CA ASP A 73 25.32 -2.14 -6.58
C ASP A 73 26.38 -2.80 -5.70
N ALA A 74 26.36 -4.13 -5.55
CA ALA A 74 27.38 -4.88 -4.82
C ALA A 74 28.78 -4.69 -5.43
N LEU A 75 28.89 -4.75 -6.77
CA LEU A 75 30.16 -4.53 -7.49
C LEU A 75 30.71 -3.10 -7.30
N ARG A 76 29.84 -2.12 -7.10
CA ARG A 76 30.23 -0.71 -6.84
C ARG A 76 30.43 -0.40 -5.36
N GLY A 77 30.24 -1.38 -4.47
CA GLY A 77 30.28 -1.17 -3.03
C GLY A 77 29.14 -0.29 -2.51
N ASN A 78 28.05 -0.16 -3.26
CA ASN A 78 26.86 0.60 -2.85
C ASN A 78 25.95 -0.27 -1.99
N SER A 79 25.86 0.04 -0.70
CA SER A 79 25.05 -0.73 0.25
C SER A 79 23.64 -0.17 0.49
N THR A 80 23.19 0.79 -0.33
CA THR A 80 21.91 1.51 -0.10
C THR A 80 20.68 0.60 -0.10
N PHE A 81 20.64 -0.42 -0.96
CA PHE A 81 19.52 -1.36 -1.06
C PHE A 81 19.75 -2.69 -0.33
N PHE A 82 20.76 -2.76 0.53
CA PHE A 82 21.04 -3.92 1.37
C PHE A 82 20.61 -3.64 2.80
N SER A 83 19.89 -4.58 3.40
CA SER A 83 19.48 -4.46 4.80
C SER A 83 20.70 -4.49 5.73
N ARG A 84 20.76 -3.55 6.66
CA ARG A 84 21.78 -3.52 7.71
C ARG A 84 21.43 -4.49 8.83
N TRP A 85 22.41 -4.90 9.63
CA TRP A 85 22.19 -5.84 10.74
C TRP A 85 21.00 -5.47 11.65
N LYS A 86 20.95 -4.21 12.12
CA LYS A 86 19.85 -3.73 12.98
C LYS A 86 18.49 -3.70 12.28
N GLU A 87 18.48 -3.45 10.97
CA GLU A 87 17.25 -3.44 10.16
C GLU A 87 16.70 -4.85 9.96
N VAL A 88 17.53 -5.89 10.13
CA VAL A 88 17.10 -7.30 10.13
C VAL A 88 16.70 -7.75 11.54
N GLU A 89 17.48 -7.41 12.56
CA GLU A 89 17.24 -7.84 13.95
C GLU A 89 15.90 -7.33 14.51
N LEU A 90 15.52 -6.08 14.24
CA LEU A 90 14.32 -5.46 14.80
C LEU A 90 13.02 -6.09 14.26
N PRO A 91 12.83 -6.30 12.95
CA PRO A 91 11.69 -7.05 12.44
C PRO A 91 11.61 -8.46 13.00
N TRP A 92 12.74 -9.17 13.14
CA TRP A 92 12.74 -10.51 13.74
C TRP A 92 12.22 -10.49 15.18
N LYS A 93 12.64 -9.53 16.00
CA LYS A 93 12.10 -9.34 17.36
C LYS A 93 10.60 -9.07 17.36
N TRP A 94 10.06 -8.43 16.33
CA TRP A 94 8.64 -8.16 16.20
C TRP A 94 7.83 -9.37 15.73
N VAL A 95 8.40 -10.18 14.83
CA VAL A 95 7.76 -11.41 14.30
C VAL A 95 7.85 -12.57 15.30
N GLN A 96 8.91 -12.64 16.12
CA GLN A 96 9.18 -13.76 17.01
C GLN A 96 7.99 -14.12 17.94
N PRO A 97 7.33 -13.18 18.65
CA PRO A 97 6.19 -13.52 19.51
C PRO A 97 4.99 -14.07 18.73
N ILE A 98 4.82 -13.66 17.46
CA ILE A 98 3.76 -14.19 16.59
C ILE A 98 4.04 -15.66 16.27
N LEU A 99 5.30 -16.00 15.96
CA LEU A 99 5.70 -17.38 15.69
C LEU A 99 5.55 -18.28 16.92
N GLU A 100 5.96 -17.80 18.10
CA GLU A 100 5.79 -18.50 19.37
C GLU A 100 4.31 -18.76 19.66
N ALA A 101 3.44 -17.78 19.41
CA ALA A 101 1.99 -17.93 19.57
C ALA A 101 1.38 -19.00 18.63
N PHE A 102 1.91 -19.13 17.41
CA PHE A 102 1.50 -20.19 16.49
C PHE A 102 2.03 -21.57 16.93
N GLU A 103 3.25 -21.65 17.46
CA GLU A 103 3.85 -22.89 17.95
C GLU A 103 3.12 -23.43 19.20
N GLU A 104 2.74 -22.53 20.12
CA GLU A 104 1.95 -22.86 21.30
C GLU A 104 0.47 -23.11 21.00
N ASN A 105 0.03 -22.93 19.75
CA ASN A 105 -1.34 -23.09 19.29
C ASN A 105 -2.35 -22.25 20.10
N ILE A 106 -1.95 -21.03 20.50
CA ILE A 106 -2.80 -20.10 21.27
C ILE A 106 -3.66 -19.20 20.37
N LEU A 107 -3.41 -19.20 19.06
CA LEU A 107 -4.17 -18.45 18.06
C LEU A 107 -5.01 -19.41 17.17
N PRO A 108 -6.27 -19.08 16.87
CA PRO A 108 -7.09 -19.90 15.98
C PRO A 108 -6.61 -19.81 14.52
N LEU A 109 -6.64 -20.95 13.82
CA LEU A 109 -6.41 -21.00 12.38
C LEU A 109 -7.71 -20.70 11.64
N HIS A 110 -7.69 -19.72 10.73
CA HIS A 110 -8.85 -19.33 9.93
C HIS A 110 -8.74 -19.87 8.49
N PRO A 111 -9.53 -20.89 8.11
CA PRO A 111 -9.55 -21.38 6.73
C PRO A 111 -10.27 -20.38 5.81
N TYR A 112 -9.89 -20.38 4.54
CA TYR A 112 -10.54 -19.59 3.50
C TYR A 112 -10.53 -20.33 2.16
N PRO A 113 -11.54 -20.14 1.29
CA PRO A 113 -11.56 -20.74 -0.04
C PRO A 113 -10.43 -20.21 -0.93
N SER A 114 -9.83 -21.07 -1.75
CA SER A 114 -8.84 -20.65 -2.75
C SER A 114 -9.43 -19.61 -3.70
N GLY A 115 -8.70 -18.51 -3.92
CA GLY A 115 -9.12 -17.38 -4.74
C GLY A 115 -9.95 -16.31 -4.00
N SER A 116 -10.28 -16.49 -2.72
CA SER A 116 -10.84 -15.41 -1.90
C SER A 116 -9.76 -14.40 -1.49
N MET A 117 -10.17 -13.24 -0.98
CA MET A 117 -9.26 -12.21 -0.43
C MET A 117 -8.80 -12.50 1.01
N GLY A 118 -9.00 -13.74 1.49
CA GLY A 118 -8.72 -14.15 2.87
C GLY A 118 -9.95 -14.69 3.59
N SER A 119 -9.82 -14.87 4.91
CA SER A 119 -10.92 -15.26 5.81
C SER A 119 -11.72 -14.03 6.27
N GLU A 120 -12.92 -14.24 6.81
CA GLU A 120 -13.73 -13.15 7.40
C GLU A 120 -12.98 -12.38 8.49
N ALA A 121 -12.07 -13.04 9.22
CA ALA A 121 -11.23 -12.41 10.24
C ALA A 121 -10.20 -11.41 9.68
N SER A 122 -10.01 -11.34 8.35
CA SER A 122 -9.04 -10.47 7.69
C SER A 122 -9.61 -9.13 7.20
N HIS A 123 -10.94 -8.95 7.29
CA HIS A 123 -11.68 -7.80 6.75
C HIS A 123 -12.01 -6.74 7.79
#